data_AF-A0A6G9Z3L5-F1
#
_entry.id   AF-A0A6G9Z3L5-F1
#
_cell.length_a   1.000
_cell.length_b   1.000
_cell.length_c   1.000
_cell.angle_alpha   90.00
_cell.angle_beta   90.00
_cell.angle_gamma   90.00
#
_symmetry.space_group_name_H-M   'P 1'
#
loop_
_entity.id
_entity.type
_entity.pdbx_description
1 polymer ?
#
loop_
_entity_poly.entity_id
_entity_poly.type
_entity_poly.pdbx_seq_one_letter_code
_entity_poly.pdbx_strand_id
1 'polypeptide(L)'
;MTSSDPLAPFRWLHDGDCLLDEIFTVAFFRGLDPSEVVRRFSRGEDHGQESGFAGLMEQATEFSIKTGGGSGGGTVGVVQVGEWSVAIEPIGWMATLHDVLAELSRDCEVLAITRHDYAEDSLAYAIDGTIVTGYKPLECPYLRHGSEPDRLNGFMRELGMTVDMRDDENDRDDEYDWDDEDDRAESDYFSALPSAFALAAKLTQVRFIPEILDRAMLVGPVAYR
;
A
#
# COMPACT_ATOMS: atom_id res chain seq x y z
N MET A 1 14.56 3.11 -27.84
CA MET A 1 13.81 2.17 -27.01
C MET A 1 12.70 2.99 -26.39
N THR A 2 11.43 2.65 -26.66
CA THR A 2 10.30 3.31 -26.02
C THR A 2 10.40 3.04 -24.53
N SER A 3 10.86 4.03 -23.77
CA SER A 3 10.78 4.01 -22.31
C SER A 3 9.29 3.99 -22.00
N SER A 4 8.71 2.81 -21.75
CA SER A 4 7.33 2.73 -21.28
C SER A 4 7.30 3.38 -19.91
N ASP A 5 6.43 4.35 -19.71
CA ASP A 5 6.17 4.94 -18.40
C ASP A 5 5.99 3.83 -17.34
N PRO A 6 6.89 3.72 -16.33
CA PRO A 6 6.83 2.66 -15.34
C PRO A 6 5.61 2.76 -14.42
N LEU A 7 4.97 3.93 -14.35
CA LEU A 7 3.79 4.17 -13.52
C LEU A 7 2.47 3.83 -14.23
N ALA A 8 2.47 3.78 -15.57
CA ALA A 8 1.28 3.54 -16.38
C ALA A 8 0.43 2.34 -15.92
N PRO A 9 0.99 1.18 -15.51
CA PRO A 9 0.20 0.05 -15.03
C PRO A 9 -0.56 0.29 -13.72
N PHE A 10 -0.24 1.36 -12.98
CA PHE A 10 -0.76 1.62 -11.62
C PHE A 10 -1.64 2.86 -11.54
N ARG A 11 -1.81 3.61 -12.64
CA ARG A 11 -2.63 4.83 -12.67
C ARG A 11 -4.10 4.57 -12.34
N TRP A 12 -4.59 3.36 -12.64
CA TRP A 12 -5.96 2.93 -12.32
C TRP A 12 -6.31 3.02 -10.83
N LEU A 13 -5.31 3.02 -9.94
CA LEU A 13 -5.49 3.13 -8.48
C LEU A 13 -5.87 4.54 -8.03
N HIS A 14 -5.60 5.53 -8.87
CA HIS A 14 -5.94 6.94 -8.65
C HIS A 14 -7.17 7.37 -9.47
N ASP A 15 -7.45 6.72 -10.59
CA ASP A 15 -8.59 7.03 -11.45
C ASP A 15 -9.94 6.91 -10.70
N GLY A 16 -10.91 7.77 -11.03
CA GLY A 16 -12.22 7.81 -10.38
C GLY A 16 -13.09 6.55 -10.56
N ASP A 17 -12.70 5.64 -11.46
CA ASP A 17 -13.32 4.34 -11.67
C ASP A 17 -12.57 3.20 -10.91
N CYS A 18 -11.66 3.55 -9.98
CA CYS A 18 -10.92 2.58 -9.18
C CYS A 18 -11.86 1.71 -8.34
N LEU A 19 -11.78 0.39 -8.55
CA LEU A 19 -12.62 -0.60 -7.87
C LEU A 19 -12.39 -0.68 -6.34
N LEU A 20 -11.28 -0.14 -5.84
CA LEU A 20 -10.91 -0.14 -4.42
C LEU A 20 -11.33 1.12 -3.67
N ASP A 21 -11.86 2.12 -4.40
CA ASP A 21 -12.44 3.35 -3.86
C ASP A 21 -11.43 4.21 -3.02
N GLU A 22 -11.95 5.11 -2.20
CA GLU A 22 -11.24 6.15 -1.43
C GLU A 22 -10.28 5.65 -0.33
N ILE A 23 -10.50 4.44 0.21
CA ILE A 23 -9.68 3.87 1.31
C ILE A 23 -9.41 2.39 1.05
N PHE A 24 -8.13 2.02 0.97
CA PHE A 24 -7.73 0.62 0.90
C PHE A 24 -6.27 0.42 1.29
N THR A 25 -5.94 -0.82 1.68
CA THR A 25 -4.56 -1.29 1.84
C THR A 25 -4.29 -2.49 0.94
N VAL A 26 -3.11 -2.53 0.35
CA VAL A 26 -2.58 -3.71 -0.33
C VAL A 26 -1.27 -4.11 0.32
N ALA A 27 -1.18 -5.36 0.79
CA ALA A 27 0.01 -5.90 1.42
C ALA A 27 0.51 -7.15 0.68
N PHE A 28 1.81 -7.20 0.43
CA PHE A 28 2.51 -8.27 -0.26
C PHE A 28 3.29 -9.08 0.77
N PHE A 29 2.98 -10.37 0.91
CA PHE A 29 3.62 -11.29 1.83
C PHE A 29 4.47 -12.31 1.08
N ARG A 30 5.77 -12.36 1.36
CA ARG A 30 6.67 -13.30 0.67
C ARG A 30 6.58 -14.69 1.29
N GLY A 31 6.46 -15.71 0.44
CA GLY A 31 6.62 -17.11 0.82
C GLY A 31 5.50 -17.69 1.70
N LEU A 32 4.42 -16.93 1.93
CA LEU A 32 3.23 -17.41 2.64
C LEU A 32 2.13 -17.73 1.64
N ASP A 33 1.39 -18.81 1.90
CA ASP A 33 0.15 -19.11 1.19
C ASP A 33 -1.01 -18.21 1.66
N PRO A 34 -2.08 -18.06 0.86
CA PRO A 34 -3.17 -17.14 1.20
C PRO A 34 -3.88 -17.50 2.50
N SER A 35 -3.95 -18.77 2.87
CA SER A 35 -4.64 -19.21 4.09
C SER A 35 -3.85 -18.81 5.33
N GLU A 36 -2.52 -18.93 5.29
CA GLU A 36 -1.66 -18.45 6.36
C GLU A 36 -1.71 -16.93 6.51
N VAL A 37 -1.80 -16.17 5.42
CA VAL A 37 -1.97 -14.72 5.49
C VAL A 37 -3.31 -14.36 6.14
N VAL A 38 -4.43 -14.95 5.72
CA VAL A 38 -5.73 -14.73 6.38
C VAL A 38 -5.66 -15.11 7.86
N ARG A 39 -5.01 -16.23 8.20
CA ARG A 39 -4.79 -16.67 9.58
C ARG A 39 -4.04 -15.64 10.42
N ARG A 40 -3.11 -14.89 9.85
CA ARG A 40 -2.40 -13.82 10.56
C ARG A 40 -3.30 -12.62 10.83
N PHE A 41 -4.10 -12.19 9.84
CA PHE A 41 -5.08 -11.10 10.02
C PHE A 41 -6.19 -11.45 11.03
N SER A 42 -6.62 -12.71 11.06
CA SER A 42 -7.63 -13.23 11.99
C SER A 42 -7.04 -13.62 13.36
N ARG A 43 -5.74 -13.41 13.59
CA ARG A 43 -5.02 -13.80 14.82
C ARG A 43 -5.15 -15.30 15.16
N GLY A 44 -5.27 -16.14 14.14
CA GLY A 44 -5.37 -17.59 14.28
C GLY A 44 -6.78 -18.16 14.29
N GLU A 45 -7.81 -17.32 14.21
CA GLU A 45 -9.21 -17.76 14.35
C GLU A 45 -9.84 -18.25 13.05
N ASP A 46 -9.30 -17.83 11.90
CA ASP A 46 -9.87 -18.09 10.58
C ASP A 46 -8.78 -18.36 9.53
N HIS A 47 -9.06 -19.25 8.58
CA HIS A 47 -8.14 -19.66 7.50
C HIS A 47 -8.57 -19.19 6.11
N GLY A 48 -9.65 -18.41 6.06
CA GLY A 48 -10.29 -17.88 4.87
C GLY A 48 -11.32 -18.83 4.27
N GLN A 49 -12.33 -18.23 3.65
CA GLN A 49 -13.27 -18.89 2.77
C GLN A 49 -13.06 -18.38 1.35
N GLU A 50 -13.14 -19.28 0.36
CA GLU A 50 -13.06 -18.89 -1.04
C GLU A 50 -14.21 -17.93 -1.41
N SER A 51 -13.86 -16.79 -2.00
CA SER A 51 -14.79 -15.78 -2.51
C SER A 51 -14.14 -14.99 -3.66
N GLY A 52 -14.92 -14.13 -4.31
CA GLY A 52 -14.42 -13.18 -5.31
C GLY A 52 -14.33 -11.76 -4.74
N PHE A 53 -13.73 -10.85 -5.49
CA PHE A 53 -13.57 -9.44 -5.10
C PHE A 53 -14.90 -8.75 -4.76
N ALA A 54 -15.98 -9.02 -5.50
CA ALA A 54 -17.30 -8.47 -5.17
C ALA A 54 -17.81 -8.88 -3.77
N GLY A 55 -17.58 -10.15 -3.39
CA GLY A 55 -17.96 -10.63 -2.05
C GLY A 55 -17.07 -10.06 -0.94
N LEU A 56 -15.80 -9.81 -1.24
CA LEU A 56 -14.90 -9.08 -0.33
C LEU A 56 -15.42 -7.65 -0.09
N MET A 57 -15.74 -6.91 -1.16
CA MET A 57 -16.26 -5.53 -1.06
C MET A 57 -17.59 -5.46 -0.32
N GLU A 58 -18.50 -6.42 -0.56
CA GLU A 58 -19.78 -6.51 0.15
C GLU A 58 -19.55 -6.67 1.66
N GLN A 59 -18.72 -7.63 2.07
CA GLN A 59 -18.41 -7.85 3.49
C GLN A 59 -17.76 -6.63 4.14
N ALA A 60 -16.81 -5.98 3.45
CA ALA A 60 -16.14 -4.77 3.95
C ALA A 60 -17.13 -3.61 4.14
N THR A 61 -18.03 -3.43 3.18
CA THR A 61 -19.06 -2.39 3.20
C THR A 61 -20.06 -2.61 4.33
N GLU A 62 -20.56 -3.84 4.48
CA GLU A 62 -21.48 -4.20 5.56
C GLU A 62 -20.86 -3.98 6.94
N PHE A 63 -19.60 -4.37 7.12
CA PHE A 63 -18.88 -4.15 8.36
C PHE A 63 -18.65 -2.66 8.65
N SER A 64 -18.24 -1.89 7.65
CA SER A 64 -18.05 -0.44 7.77
C SER A 64 -19.35 0.26 8.17
N ILE A 65 -20.47 -0.05 7.50
CA ILE A 65 -21.80 0.49 7.86
C ILE A 65 -22.16 0.14 9.30
N LYS A 66 -21.96 -1.11 9.71
CA LYS A 66 -22.30 -1.59 11.06
C LYS A 66 -21.47 -0.93 12.16
N THR A 67 -20.21 -0.59 11.87
CA THR A 67 -19.27 0.01 12.83
C THR A 67 -19.19 1.54 12.72
N GLY A 68 -19.87 2.14 11.74
CA GLY A 68 -19.79 3.57 11.45
C GLY A 68 -18.46 3.98 10.82
N GLY A 69 -17.75 3.07 10.17
CA GLY A 69 -16.51 3.29 9.40
C GLY A 69 -15.24 3.50 10.25
N GLY A 70 -15.35 3.88 11.52
CA GLY A 70 -14.20 4.15 12.39
C GLY A 70 -13.32 2.93 12.73
N SER A 71 -13.78 1.73 12.37
CA SER A 71 -13.03 0.48 12.49
C SER A 71 -12.66 -0.11 11.14
N GLY A 72 -12.68 0.67 10.06
CA GLY A 72 -12.36 0.19 8.71
C GLY A 72 -13.30 -0.90 8.19
N GLY A 73 -12.83 -1.70 7.22
CA GLY A 73 -13.61 -2.72 6.52
C GLY A 73 -13.70 -4.09 7.21
N GLY A 74 -12.82 -4.41 8.16
CA GLY A 74 -12.94 -5.62 8.99
C GLY A 74 -12.74 -6.96 8.28
N THR A 75 -12.35 -6.93 7.00
CA THR A 75 -12.14 -8.13 6.18
C THR A 75 -10.95 -7.92 5.26
N VAL A 76 -10.30 -9.02 4.88
CA VAL A 76 -9.18 -9.05 3.95
C VAL A 76 -9.41 -10.14 2.92
N GLY A 77 -9.10 -9.85 1.66
CA GLY A 77 -9.06 -10.84 0.59
C GLY A 77 -7.62 -11.11 0.17
N VAL A 78 -7.24 -12.37 0.05
CA VAL A 78 -5.86 -12.78 -0.25
C VAL A 78 -5.79 -13.66 -1.49
N VAL A 79 -4.86 -13.34 -2.38
CA VAL A 79 -4.59 -14.08 -3.62
C VAL A 79 -3.10 -14.37 -3.79
N GLN A 80 -2.77 -15.57 -4.25
CA GLN A 80 -1.39 -15.94 -4.57
C GLN A 80 -0.98 -15.40 -5.95
N VAL A 81 0.18 -14.72 -6.02
CA VAL A 81 0.81 -14.24 -7.24
C VAL A 81 2.31 -14.54 -7.21
N GLY A 82 2.71 -15.62 -7.88
CA GLY A 82 4.11 -16.06 -7.85
C GLY A 82 4.51 -16.50 -6.43
N GLU A 83 5.65 -15.98 -5.94
CA GLU A 83 6.14 -16.24 -4.57
C GLU A 83 5.45 -15.40 -3.49
N TRP A 84 4.54 -14.49 -3.88
CA TRP A 84 3.92 -13.55 -2.96
C TRP A 84 2.42 -13.81 -2.84
N SER A 85 1.90 -13.70 -1.62
CA SER A 85 0.47 -13.53 -1.36
C SER A 85 0.16 -12.03 -1.30
N VAL A 86 -0.87 -11.60 -2.03
CA VAL A 86 -1.35 -10.22 -2.06
C VAL A 86 -2.63 -10.15 -1.26
N ALA A 87 -2.59 -9.47 -0.12
CA ALA A 87 -3.72 -9.16 0.74
C ALA A 87 -4.29 -7.79 0.37
N ILE A 88 -5.61 -7.70 0.32
CA ILE A 88 -6.36 -6.49 -0.04
C ILE A 88 -7.36 -6.24 1.08
N GLU A 89 -7.25 -5.08 1.73
CA GLU A 89 -8.15 -4.60 2.78
C GLU A 89 -8.97 -3.42 2.23
N PRO A 90 -10.19 -3.65 1.71
CA PRO A 90 -11.05 -2.53 1.33
C PRO A 90 -11.53 -1.79 2.57
N ILE A 91 -11.59 -0.46 2.49
CA ILE A 91 -11.97 0.41 3.62
C ILE A 91 -11.03 0.18 4.83
N GLY A 92 -9.82 -0.37 4.61
CA GLY A 92 -8.88 -0.75 5.65
C GLY A 92 -7.52 -0.08 5.50
N TRP A 93 -6.84 0.13 6.62
CA TRP A 93 -5.50 0.75 6.73
C TRP A 93 -4.56 -0.01 7.69
N MET A 94 -4.90 -1.26 8.06
CA MET A 94 -4.24 -1.91 9.19
C MET A 94 -2.83 -2.38 8.85
N ALA A 95 -2.59 -2.95 7.67
CA ALA A 95 -1.29 -3.50 7.34
C ALA A 95 -0.16 -2.46 7.20
N THR A 96 -0.44 -1.15 7.24
CA THR A 96 0.62 -0.12 7.38
C THR A 96 0.80 0.43 8.79
N LEU A 97 -0.05 0.04 9.75
CA LEU A 97 0.16 0.39 11.16
C LEU A 97 1.38 -0.35 11.71
N HIS A 98 2.29 0.38 12.35
CA HIS A 98 3.59 -0.12 12.81
C HIS A 98 3.51 -1.46 13.55
N ASP A 99 2.67 -1.54 14.59
CA ASP A 99 2.58 -2.74 15.44
C ASP A 99 1.89 -3.91 14.73
N VAL A 100 0.97 -3.61 13.81
CA VAL A 100 0.26 -4.63 13.02
C VAL A 100 1.20 -5.19 11.97
N LEU A 101 1.90 -4.35 11.21
CA LEU A 101 2.86 -4.78 10.20
C LEU A 101 4.02 -5.57 10.82
N ALA A 102 4.51 -5.16 11.98
CA ALA A 102 5.52 -5.92 12.73
C ALA A 102 5.00 -7.30 13.15
N GLU A 103 3.72 -7.44 13.49
CA GLU A 103 3.14 -8.74 13.81
C GLU A 103 2.92 -9.59 12.54
N LEU A 104 2.38 -8.99 11.47
CA LEU A 104 2.11 -9.62 10.19
C LEU A 104 3.39 -10.13 9.49
N SER A 105 4.52 -9.45 9.68
CA SER A 105 5.80 -9.77 9.02
C SER A 105 6.67 -10.78 9.77
N ARG A 106 6.25 -11.33 10.91
CA ARG A 106 7.04 -12.35 11.64
C ARG A 106 7.34 -13.56 10.74
N ASP A 107 8.59 -14.00 10.72
CA ASP A 107 9.07 -15.10 9.89
C ASP A 107 8.88 -14.90 8.36
N CYS A 108 8.62 -13.67 7.88
CA CYS A 108 8.50 -13.37 6.45
C CYS A 108 8.89 -11.93 6.09
N GLU A 109 8.73 -11.58 4.81
CA GLU A 109 8.93 -10.24 4.27
C GLU A 109 7.57 -9.69 3.86
N VAL A 110 7.25 -8.45 4.27
CA VAL A 110 5.98 -7.79 3.98
C VAL A 110 6.18 -6.35 3.53
N LEU A 111 5.54 -5.98 2.43
CA LEU A 111 5.40 -4.58 1.99
C LEU A 111 3.91 -4.24 1.98
N ALA A 112 3.51 -3.13 2.60
CA ALA A 112 2.13 -2.66 2.60
C ALA A 112 2.05 -1.22 2.10
N ILE A 113 0.99 -0.92 1.33
CA ILE A 113 0.67 0.40 0.80
C ILE A 113 -0.79 0.70 1.10
N THR A 114 -1.04 1.85 1.70
CA THR A 114 -2.39 2.33 2.03
C THR A 114 -2.68 3.61 1.26
N ARG A 115 -3.85 3.68 0.62
CA ARG A 115 -4.49 4.94 0.21
C ARG A 115 -5.57 5.28 1.24
N HIS A 116 -5.66 6.55 1.64
CA HIS A 116 -6.68 6.98 2.58
C HIS A 116 -7.08 8.45 2.37
N ASP A 117 -8.11 8.73 1.57
CA ASP A 117 -8.48 10.10 1.17
C ASP A 117 -8.90 11.02 2.34
N TYR A 118 -9.27 10.43 3.49
CA TYR A 118 -9.64 11.15 4.71
C TYR A 118 -8.53 11.20 5.78
N ALA A 119 -7.33 10.71 5.48
CA ALA A 119 -6.17 10.68 6.37
C ALA A 119 -4.86 10.68 5.56
N GLU A 120 -3.80 10.04 6.06
CA GLU A 120 -2.52 9.92 5.36
C GLU A 120 -2.44 8.57 4.64
N ASP A 121 -2.03 8.60 3.38
CA ASP A 121 -1.53 7.43 2.67
C ASP A 121 -0.13 7.05 3.19
N SER A 122 0.27 5.80 2.98
CA SER A 122 1.52 5.32 3.57
C SER A 122 2.09 4.11 2.86
N LEU A 123 3.42 3.97 2.92
CA LEU A 123 4.13 2.75 2.57
C LEU A 123 4.94 2.29 3.78
N ALA A 124 4.86 0.99 4.06
CA ALA A 124 5.69 0.38 5.10
C ALA A 124 6.21 -1.00 4.65
N TYR A 125 7.50 -1.21 4.85
CA TYR A 125 8.25 -2.40 4.49
C TYR A 125 8.88 -3.01 5.74
N ALA A 126 8.64 -4.29 5.98
CA ALA A 126 9.08 -5.00 7.17
C ALA A 126 9.61 -6.40 6.85
N ILE A 127 10.57 -6.83 7.64
CA ILE A 127 11.15 -8.18 7.59
C ILE A 127 11.23 -8.71 9.01
N ASP A 128 10.65 -9.89 9.24
CA ASP A 128 10.70 -10.60 10.51
C ASP A 128 10.35 -9.71 11.71
N GLY A 129 9.24 -8.98 11.58
CA GLY A 129 8.73 -8.08 12.60
C GLY A 129 9.51 -6.78 12.84
N THR A 130 10.52 -6.49 12.02
CA THR A 130 11.25 -5.22 12.04
C THR A 130 10.83 -4.35 10.88
N ILE A 131 10.37 -3.12 11.16
CA ILE A 131 10.13 -2.12 10.12
C ILE A 131 11.48 -1.68 9.54
N VAL A 132 11.70 -2.00 8.27
CA VAL A 132 12.94 -1.75 7.54
C VAL A 132 12.92 -0.36 6.94
N THR A 133 11.85 -0.05 6.19
CA THR A 133 11.64 1.26 5.58
C THR A 133 10.16 1.60 5.64
N GLY A 134 9.80 2.78 6.12
CA GLY A 134 8.44 3.30 5.99
C GLY A 134 8.48 4.80 5.74
N TYR A 135 7.46 5.31 5.08
CA TYR A 135 7.26 6.75 4.90
C TYR A 135 5.77 7.03 4.74
N LYS A 136 5.39 8.21 5.20
CA LYS A 136 4.07 8.78 5.04
C LYS A 136 4.16 10.30 5.24
N PRO A 137 3.40 11.10 4.48
CA PRO A 137 2.50 10.67 3.39
C PRO A 137 3.30 10.20 2.15
N LEU A 138 2.64 9.60 1.13
CA LEU A 138 3.35 8.94 0.02
C LEU A 138 4.13 9.93 -0.87
N GLU A 139 3.73 11.20 -0.91
CA GLU A 139 4.42 12.30 -1.61
C GLU A 139 5.71 12.74 -0.91
N CYS A 140 5.99 12.25 0.31
CA CYS A 140 7.20 12.58 1.08
C CYS A 140 8.15 11.37 1.26
N PRO A 141 8.64 10.70 0.19
CA PRO A 141 9.54 9.54 0.32
C PRO A 141 10.92 9.89 0.91
N TYR A 142 11.26 11.18 0.98
CA TYR A 142 12.44 11.68 1.70
C TYR A 142 12.29 11.67 3.22
N LEU A 143 11.06 11.64 3.78
CA LEU A 143 10.75 11.55 5.22
C LEU A 143 10.60 10.10 5.71
N ARG A 144 11.57 9.26 5.34
CA ARG A 144 11.55 7.82 5.64
C ARG A 144 12.13 7.49 7.02
N HIS A 145 11.62 6.42 7.60
CA HIS A 145 12.01 5.87 8.90
C HIS A 145 12.19 4.35 8.84
N GLY A 146 12.68 3.73 9.91
CA GLY A 146 12.88 2.28 10.01
C GLY A 146 14.30 1.91 10.44
N SER A 147 14.62 0.61 10.47
CA SER A 147 15.96 0.12 10.81
C SER A 147 16.97 0.35 9.68
N GLU A 148 16.51 0.37 8.42
CA GLU A 148 17.30 0.65 7.23
C GLU A 148 16.50 1.57 6.29
N PRO A 149 16.28 2.84 6.68
CA PRO A 149 15.41 3.75 5.92
C PRO A 149 15.80 3.82 4.45
N ASP A 150 17.10 3.87 4.15
CA ASP A 150 17.63 4.03 2.79
C ASP A 150 17.58 2.78 1.90
N ARG A 151 17.10 1.63 2.41
CA ARG A 151 17.20 0.34 1.71
C ARG A 151 16.49 0.32 0.36
N LEU A 152 15.42 1.11 0.21
CA LEU A 152 14.62 1.21 -1.01
C LEU A 152 15.06 2.34 -1.95
N ASN A 153 16.06 3.17 -1.57
CA ASN A 153 16.45 4.37 -2.32
C ASN A 153 16.89 4.07 -3.77
N GLY A 154 17.52 2.92 -4.02
CA GLY A 154 17.91 2.51 -5.37
C GLY A 154 16.70 2.42 -6.30
N PHE A 155 15.67 1.69 -5.88
CA PHE A 155 14.43 1.54 -6.65
C PHE A 155 13.64 2.84 -6.75
N MET A 156 13.57 3.61 -5.67
CA MET A 156 12.91 4.92 -5.66
C MET A 156 13.52 5.88 -6.69
N ARG A 157 14.86 5.97 -6.75
CA ARG A 157 15.55 6.80 -7.75
C ARG A 157 15.34 6.30 -9.18
N GLU A 158 15.30 4.98 -9.40
CA GLU A 158 14.96 4.42 -10.72
C GLU A 158 13.54 4.77 -11.18
N LEU A 159 12.63 5.02 -10.24
CA LEU A 159 11.24 5.44 -10.50
C LEU A 159 11.07 6.97 -10.56
N GLY A 160 12.15 7.74 -10.36
CA GLY A 160 12.11 9.21 -10.39
C GLY A 160 11.65 9.85 -9.09
N MET A 161 11.55 9.10 -7.98
CA MET A 161 11.12 9.63 -6.69
C MET A 161 12.22 10.47 -6.03
N THR A 162 11.83 11.58 -5.38
CA THR A 162 12.74 12.47 -4.65
C THR A 162 13.07 11.90 -3.27
N VAL A 163 14.26 11.29 -3.12
CA VAL A 163 14.68 10.66 -1.84
C VAL A 163 15.52 11.57 -0.95
N ASP A 164 15.96 12.74 -1.43
CA ASP A 164 16.78 13.66 -0.65
C ASP A 164 15.99 14.97 -0.50
N MET A 165 15.93 15.51 0.73
CA MET A 165 15.32 16.84 0.96
C MET A 165 16.14 17.88 0.21
N ARG A 166 15.47 18.81 -0.47
CA ARG A 166 16.14 19.93 -1.12
C ARG A 166 16.58 20.94 -0.06
N ASP A 167 17.79 21.47 -0.18
CA ASP A 167 18.35 22.45 0.77
C ASP A 167 17.58 23.78 0.77
N ASP A 168 16.78 24.01 -0.28
CA ASP A 168 16.08 25.22 -0.66
C ASP A 168 14.89 25.58 0.26
N GLU A 169 14.39 24.64 1.08
CA GLU A 169 13.28 24.93 2.01
C GLU A 169 13.68 25.82 3.20
N ASN A 170 14.99 26.00 3.43
CA ASN A 170 15.53 26.78 4.56
C ASN A 170 15.86 28.24 4.21
N ASP A 171 15.87 28.60 2.93
CA ASP A 171 16.21 29.95 2.44
C ASP A 171 14.98 30.62 1.79
N ARG A 172 13.85 30.67 2.52
CA ARG A 172 12.64 31.39 2.08
C ARG A 172 12.77 32.90 2.23
N ASP A 173 13.72 33.49 1.52
CA ASP A 173 13.69 34.89 1.12
C ASP A 173 13.89 34.90 -0.41
N ASP A 174 12.98 35.60 -1.11
CA ASP A 174 13.05 35.99 -2.53
C ASP A 174 12.05 35.29 -3.49
N GLU A 175 10.94 36.01 -3.74
CA GLU A 175 10.20 36.10 -5.02
C GLU A 175 9.96 34.78 -5.81
N TYR A 176 9.09 33.90 -5.29
CA TYR A 176 8.72 32.64 -5.94
C TYR A 176 7.59 32.80 -6.97
N ASP A 177 7.77 32.14 -8.11
CA ASP A 177 6.78 31.91 -9.16
C ASP A 177 5.83 30.80 -8.68
N TRP A 178 4.77 31.20 -7.97
CA TRP A 178 3.83 30.30 -7.29
C TRP A 178 3.17 29.26 -8.20
N ASP A 179 3.14 29.51 -9.51
CA ASP A 179 2.49 28.63 -10.48
C ASP A 179 3.30 27.34 -10.76
N ASP A 180 4.65 27.40 -10.73
CA ASP A 180 5.52 26.23 -11.04
C ASP A 180 5.66 25.24 -9.86
N GLU A 181 5.46 25.70 -8.63
CA GLU A 181 5.45 24.83 -7.43
C GLU A 181 4.13 24.09 -7.28
N ASP A 182 3.00 24.75 -7.61
CA ASP A 182 1.67 24.15 -7.53
C ASP A 182 1.53 23.00 -8.54
N ASP A 183 1.97 23.21 -9.79
CA ASP A 183 1.97 22.17 -10.84
C ASP A 183 2.83 20.94 -10.46
N ARG A 184 3.95 21.15 -9.76
CA ARG A 184 4.82 20.05 -9.30
C ARG A 184 4.25 19.33 -8.08
N ALA A 185 3.73 20.06 -7.10
CA ALA A 185 3.09 19.48 -5.93
C ALA A 185 1.87 18.66 -6.35
N GLU A 186 1.09 19.17 -7.30
CA GLU A 186 -0.04 18.46 -7.90
C GLU A 186 0.43 17.20 -8.64
N SER A 187 1.46 17.28 -9.48
CA SER A 187 2.04 16.11 -10.16
C SER A 187 2.60 15.06 -9.19
N ASP A 188 3.29 15.48 -8.12
CA ASP A 188 3.85 14.59 -7.11
C ASP A 188 2.74 13.87 -6.34
N TYR A 189 1.65 14.57 -6.01
CA TYR A 189 0.46 13.99 -5.40
C TYR A 189 -0.20 12.93 -6.30
N PHE A 190 -0.45 13.25 -7.57
CA PHE A 190 -1.06 12.33 -8.53
C PHE A 190 -0.18 11.10 -8.84
N SER A 191 1.15 11.25 -8.69
CA SER A 191 2.11 10.19 -8.97
C SER A 191 2.54 9.39 -7.74
N ALA A 192 2.26 9.87 -6.51
CA ALA A 192 2.69 9.25 -5.26
C ALA A 192 2.19 7.80 -5.11
N LEU A 193 0.89 7.59 -5.28
CA LEU A 193 0.28 6.26 -5.19
C LEU A 193 0.75 5.31 -6.32
N PRO A 194 0.71 5.68 -7.61
CA PRO A 194 1.33 4.88 -8.67
C PRO A 194 2.81 4.56 -8.43
N SER A 195 3.58 5.51 -7.88
CA SER A 195 5.01 5.32 -7.57
C SER A 195 5.23 4.31 -6.46
N ALA A 196 4.42 4.34 -5.40
CA ALA A 196 4.45 3.34 -4.33
C ALA A 196 4.19 1.93 -4.87
N PHE A 197 3.19 1.75 -5.76
CA PHE A 197 2.91 0.45 -6.37
C PHE A 197 3.94 0.02 -7.42
N ALA A 198 4.56 0.97 -8.13
CA ALA A 198 5.70 0.68 -8.99
C ALA A 198 6.93 0.22 -8.19
N LEU A 199 7.16 0.82 -7.01
CA LEU A 199 8.17 0.40 -6.06
C LEU A 199 7.89 -1.01 -5.52
N ALA A 200 6.64 -1.29 -5.16
CA ALA A 200 6.21 -2.65 -4.80
C ALA A 200 6.49 -3.64 -5.92
N ALA A 201 6.19 -3.30 -7.17
CA ALA A 201 6.46 -4.18 -8.30
C ALA A 201 7.96 -4.40 -8.55
N LYS A 202 8.81 -3.39 -8.33
CA LYS A 202 10.27 -3.55 -8.39
C LYS A 202 10.78 -4.53 -7.32
N LEU A 203 10.29 -4.41 -6.09
CA LEU A 203 10.72 -5.26 -4.97
C LEU A 203 10.19 -6.69 -5.09
N THR A 204 8.89 -6.83 -5.36
CA THR A 204 8.16 -8.11 -5.28
C THR A 204 8.08 -8.85 -6.60
N GLN A 205 8.35 -8.17 -7.74
CA GLN A 205 8.04 -8.63 -9.10
C GLN A 205 6.53 -8.84 -9.36
N VAL A 206 5.65 -8.41 -8.45
CA VAL A 206 4.20 -8.46 -8.60
C VAL A 206 3.68 -7.09 -9.03
N ARG A 207 3.00 -7.06 -10.17
CA ARG A 207 2.29 -5.85 -10.63
C ARG A 207 0.85 -5.91 -10.15
N PHE A 208 0.45 -4.99 -9.26
CA PHE A 208 -0.92 -4.86 -8.83
C PHE A 208 -1.78 -4.16 -9.88
N ILE A 209 -2.36 -4.98 -10.76
CA ILE A 209 -3.18 -4.57 -11.91
C ILE A 209 -4.61 -5.11 -11.73
N PRO A 210 -5.62 -4.53 -12.41
CA PRO A 210 -7.02 -4.90 -12.21
C PRO A 210 -7.31 -6.40 -12.34
N GLU A 211 -6.59 -7.11 -13.21
CA GLU A 211 -6.76 -8.56 -13.44
C GLU A 211 -6.40 -9.43 -12.22
N ILE A 212 -5.77 -8.85 -11.18
CA ILE A 212 -5.62 -9.53 -9.88
C ILE A 212 -6.97 -9.66 -9.18
N LEU A 213 -7.86 -8.67 -9.33
CA LEU A 213 -9.17 -8.64 -8.70
C LEU A 213 -10.15 -9.65 -9.31
N ASP A 214 -9.89 -10.12 -10.54
CA ASP A 214 -10.68 -11.17 -11.21
C ASP A 214 -10.41 -12.59 -10.67
N ARG A 215 -9.37 -12.74 -9.85
CA ARG A 215 -8.98 -14.05 -9.31
C ARG A 215 -9.83 -14.43 -8.10
N ALA A 216 -10.02 -15.74 -7.91
CA ALA A 216 -10.54 -16.25 -6.65
C ALA A 216 -9.58 -15.90 -5.50
N MET A 217 -10.14 -15.52 -4.35
CA MET A 217 -9.43 -15.08 -3.16
C MET A 217 -9.87 -15.91 -1.95
N LEU A 218 -8.99 -16.05 -0.97
CA LEU A 218 -9.42 -16.42 0.38
C LEU A 218 -9.77 -15.15 1.13
N VAL A 219 -11.01 -15.06 1.60
CA VAL A 219 -11.54 -13.91 2.34
C VAL A 219 -11.75 -14.31 3.79
N GLY A 220 -11.31 -13.46 4.72
CA GLY A 220 -11.50 -13.69 6.16
C GLY A 220 -11.44 -12.41 6.97
N PRO A 221 -11.80 -12.48 8.26
CA PRO A 221 -11.90 -11.31 9.12
C PRO A 221 -10.52 -10.72 9.46
N VAL A 222 -10.49 -9.41 9.66
CA VAL A 222 -9.39 -8.71 10.33
C VAL A 222 -9.76 -8.50 11.78
N ALA A 223 -8.96 -9.06 12.69
CA ALA A 223 -9.19 -8.94 14.14
C ALA A 223 -8.41 -7.75 14.71
N TYR A 224 -9.13 -6.70 15.11
CA TYR A 224 -8.55 -5.49 15.72
C TYR A 224 -7.98 -5.73 17.12
N ARG A 225 -7.15 -4.80 17.58
CA ARG A 225 -6.75 -4.63 18.99
C ARG A 225 -7.61 -3.59 19.68
#